data_AF-A0A376LJ31-F1
#
_entry.id   AF-A0A376LJ31-F1
#
_cell.length_a   1.000
_cell.length_b   1.000
_cell.length_c   1.000
_cell.angle_alpha   90.00
_cell.angle_beta   90.00
_cell.angle_gamma   90.00
#
_symmetry.space_group_name_H-M   'P 1'
#
loop_
_entity.id
_entity.type
_entity.pdbx_description
1 polymer ?
#
loop_
_entity_poly.entity_id
_entity_poly.type
_entity_poly.pdbx_seq_one_letter_code
_entity_poly.pdbx_strand_id
1 'polypeptide(L)'
;MPHVHERDAFWEMKEKGEAYKKPDHYEEIHMPKNSGAGIVIAAFSTIFGFAMIWHIWWLAIVGFAGMIITWIVKSFDEDVDYYVPVAEIEKLENQHFDEITKAGLKNGN
;
A
#
# COMPACT_ATOMS: atom_id res chain seq x y z
N MET A 1 -15.27 -1.76 -3.87
CA MET A 1 -14.59 -3.06 -4.02
C MET A 1 -15.34 -3.88 -5.07
N PRO A 2 -14.68 -4.68 -5.94
CA PRO A 2 -15.37 -5.48 -6.95
C PRO A 2 -16.00 -6.75 -6.35
N HIS A 3 -17.17 -7.13 -6.86
CA HIS A 3 -17.78 -8.43 -6.57
C HIS A 3 -17.39 -9.42 -7.68
N VAL A 4 -16.76 -10.53 -7.30
CA VAL A 4 -16.16 -11.50 -8.23
C VAL A 4 -17.05 -12.73 -8.37
N HIS A 5 -17.34 -13.13 -9.61
CA HIS A 5 -18.19 -14.30 -9.93
C HIS A 5 -17.40 -15.45 -10.56
N GLU A 6 -16.36 -15.16 -11.36
CA GLU A 6 -15.50 -16.16 -11.99
C GLU A 6 -14.00 -15.89 -11.78
N ARG A 7 -13.17 -16.86 -12.16
CA ARG A 7 -11.70 -16.79 -12.08
C ARG A 7 -11.14 -15.60 -12.88
N ASP A 8 -11.69 -15.37 -14.07
CA ASP A 8 -11.27 -14.31 -14.98
C ASP A 8 -12.27 -13.15 -14.94
N ALA A 9 -12.47 -12.58 -13.75
CA ALA A 9 -13.51 -11.59 -13.45
C ALA A 9 -13.53 -10.39 -14.41
N PHE A 10 -12.36 -9.84 -14.76
CA PHE A 10 -12.27 -8.70 -15.68
C PHE A 10 -12.61 -9.07 -17.13
N TRP A 11 -12.28 -10.29 -17.56
CA TRP A 11 -12.61 -10.75 -18.91
C TRP A 11 -14.12 -10.90 -19.06
N GLU A 12 -14.74 -11.57 -18.10
CA GLU A 12 -16.18 -11.78 -18.04
C GLU A 12 -16.94 -10.44 -17.98
N MET A 13 -16.50 -9.50 -17.16
CA MET A 13 -17.10 -8.16 -17.08
C MET A 13 -17.04 -7.42 -18.43
N LYS A 14 -15.99 -7.61 -19.25
CA LYS A 14 -15.92 -7.00 -20.60
C LYS A 14 -16.88 -7.68 -21.57
N GLU A 15 -17.00 -9.00 -21.54
CA GLU A 15 -17.94 -9.75 -22.39
C GLU A 15 -19.40 -9.37 -22.07
N LYS A 16 -19.72 -9.18 -20.79
CA LYS A 16 -21.02 -8.69 -20.33
C LYS A 16 -21.24 -7.20 -20.59
N GLY A 17 -20.19 -6.46 -20.96
CA GLY A 17 -20.23 -5.02 -21.18
C GLY A 17 -20.28 -4.19 -19.89
N GLU A 18 -20.03 -4.77 -18.72
CA GLU A 18 -20.12 -4.13 -17.39
C GLU A 18 -18.76 -3.67 -16.83
N ALA A 19 -17.66 -3.87 -17.58
CA ALA A 19 -16.29 -3.66 -17.11
C ALA A 19 -15.96 -2.24 -16.62
N TYR A 20 -16.64 -1.22 -17.12
CA TYR A 20 -16.35 0.19 -16.81
C TYR A 20 -17.57 0.90 -16.21
N LYS A 21 -18.34 0.21 -15.36
CA LYS A 21 -19.48 0.80 -14.66
C LYS A 21 -19.01 1.72 -13.54
N LYS A 22 -19.41 2.99 -13.59
CA LYS A 22 -19.14 3.96 -12.52
C LYS A 22 -19.99 3.64 -11.28
N PRO A 23 -19.41 3.58 -10.07
CA PRO A 23 -20.17 3.45 -8.83
C PRO A 23 -21.08 4.67 -8.57
N ASP A 24 -22.23 4.44 -7.94
CA ASP A 24 -23.17 5.52 -7.61
C ASP A 24 -22.68 6.44 -6.47
N HIS A 25 -21.86 5.92 -5.57
CA HIS A 25 -21.27 6.65 -4.45
C HIS A 25 -19.85 6.17 -4.17
N TYR A 26 -19.02 7.09 -3.69
CA TYR A 26 -17.68 6.81 -3.20
C TYR A 26 -17.65 7.02 -1.68
N GLU A 27 -16.93 6.15 -0.99
CA GLU A 27 -16.72 6.20 0.45
C GLU A 27 -15.25 6.52 0.74
N GLU A 28 -14.98 7.09 1.92
CA GLU A 28 -13.60 7.34 2.35
C GLU A 28 -12.84 6.02 2.51
N ILE A 29 -11.61 5.97 1.99
CA ILE A 29 -10.79 4.78 2.04
C ILE A 29 -9.75 4.93 3.15
N HIS A 30 -9.79 4.03 4.12
CA HIS A 30 -8.75 3.90 5.14
C HIS A 30 -7.47 3.33 4.52
N MET A 31 -6.35 4.04 4.65
CA MET A 31 -5.06 3.62 4.13
C MET A 31 -3.95 3.75 5.18
N PRO A 32 -3.03 2.77 5.25
CA PRO A 32 -1.86 2.89 6.11
C PRO A 32 -0.85 3.89 5.53
N LYS A 33 -0.12 4.59 6.41
CA LYS A 33 0.98 5.50 6.07
C LYS A 33 2.26 4.75 5.76
N ASN A 34 3.10 5.34 4.92
CA ASN A 34 4.47 4.86 4.70
C ASN A 34 5.30 5.00 5.98
N SER A 35 6.13 4.01 6.29
CA SER A 35 6.98 3.99 7.48
C SER A 35 8.43 3.68 7.13
N GLY A 36 9.35 4.54 7.57
CA GLY A 36 10.80 4.31 7.47
C GLY A 36 11.35 3.33 8.51
N ALA A 37 10.55 2.84 9.46
CA ALA A 37 11.05 1.96 10.51
C ALA A 37 11.64 0.65 9.95
N GLY A 38 11.09 0.13 8.84
CA GLY A 38 11.60 -1.09 8.20
C GLY A 38 13.04 -0.95 7.69
N ILE A 39 13.37 0.17 7.01
CA ILE A 39 14.72 0.39 6.50
C ILE A 39 15.74 0.61 7.63
N VAL A 40 15.33 1.24 8.72
CA VAL A 40 16.17 1.45 9.91
C VAL A 40 16.49 0.11 10.58
N ILE A 41 15.48 -0.75 10.79
CA ILE A 41 15.68 -2.09 11.37
C ILE A 41 16.58 -2.93 10.45
N ALA A 42 16.37 -2.88 9.13
CA ALA A 42 17.20 -3.57 8.16
C ALA A 42 18.67 -3.13 8.25
N ALA A 43 18.95 -1.83 8.33
CA ALA A 43 20.30 -1.31 8.47
C ALA A 43 20.99 -1.81 9.75
N PHE A 44 20.30 -1.77 10.89
CA PHE A 44 20.83 -2.33 12.13
C PHE A 44 21.04 -3.85 12.05
N SER A 45 20.15 -4.59 11.39
CA SER A 45 20.30 -6.02 11.15
C SER A 45 21.51 -6.34 10.26
N THR A 46 21.79 -5.51 9.25
CA THR A 46 22.99 -5.65 8.41
C THR A 46 24.26 -5.42 9.22
N ILE A 47 24.31 -4.35 10.04
CA ILE A 47 25.45 -4.06 10.92
C ILE A 47 25.67 -5.20 11.91
N PHE A 48 24.59 -5.69 12.53
CA PHE A 48 24.63 -6.82 13.45
C PHE A 48 25.17 -8.09 12.79
N GLY A 49 24.63 -8.47 11.63
CA GLY A 49 25.08 -9.65 10.89
C GLY A 49 26.56 -9.57 10.49
N PHE A 50 27.01 -8.41 10.01
CA PHE A 50 28.42 -8.16 9.71
C PHE A 50 29.30 -8.30 10.96
N ALA A 51 28.91 -7.69 12.07
CA ALA A 51 29.66 -7.74 13.32
C ALA A 51 29.82 -9.17 13.87
N MET A 52 28.78 -9.99 13.76
CA MET A 52 28.79 -11.39 14.19
C MET A 52 29.77 -12.26 13.39
N ILE A 53 29.89 -12.03 12.07
CA ILE A 53 30.84 -12.77 11.21
C ILE A 53 32.29 -12.47 11.61
N TRP A 54 32.59 -11.18 11.85
CA TRP A 54 33.96 -10.70 12.13
C TRP A 54 34.31 -10.68 13.62
N HIS A 55 33.46 -11.24 14.50
CA HIS A 55 33.64 -11.28 15.96
C HIS A 55 33.81 -9.88 16.60
N ILE A 56 33.15 -8.86 16.03
CA ILE A 56 33.18 -7.47 16.53
C ILE A 56 32.08 -7.29 17.58
N TRP A 57 32.34 -7.75 18.80
CA TRP A 57 31.31 -7.87 19.85
C TRP A 57 30.64 -6.55 20.25
N TRP A 58 31.39 -5.44 20.32
CA TRP A 58 30.81 -4.14 20.68
C TRP A 58 29.81 -3.66 19.61
N LEU A 59 30.12 -3.89 18.33
CA LEU A 59 29.26 -3.50 17.22
C LEU A 59 28.03 -4.41 17.12
N ALA A 60 28.18 -5.70 17.45
CA ALA A 60 27.05 -6.62 17.54
C ALA A 60 26.05 -6.19 18.62
N ILE A 61 26.53 -5.79 19.80
CA ILE A 61 25.66 -5.28 20.89
C ILE A 61 24.94 -4.01 20.43
N VAL A 62 25.64 -3.06 19.80
CA VAL A 62 25.03 -1.82 19.29
C VAL A 62 24.00 -2.10 18.21
N GLY A 63 24.30 -2.97 17.25
CA GLY A 63 23.37 -3.36 16.19
C GLY A 63 22.11 -4.03 16.73
N PHE A 64 22.28 -4.95 17.69
CA PHE A 64 21.14 -5.61 18.33
C PHE A 64 20.29 -4.64 19.17
N ALA A 65 20.93 -3.79 19.99
CA ALA A 65 20.24 -2.77 20.76
C ALA A 65 19.50 -1.78 19.84
N GLY A 66 20.11 -1.36 18.73
CA GLY A 66 19.49 -0.48 17.74
C GLY A 66 18.22 -1.08 17.11
N MET A 67 18.22 -2.38 16.80
CA MET A 67 17.02 -3.08 16.32
C MET A 67 15.90 -3.05 17.35
N ILE A 68 16.18 -3.44 18.60
CA ILE A 68 15.19 -3.52 19.67
C ILE A 68 14.64 -2.13 20.01
N ILE A 69 15.49 -1.12 20.13
CA ILE A 69 15.07 0.26 20.42
C ILE A 69 14.18 0.80 19.31
N THR A 70 14.56 0.61 18.04
CA THR A 70 13.74 1.06 16.90
C THR A 70 12.38 0.39 16.90
N TRP A 71 12.32 -0.91 17.20
CA TRP A 71 11.06 -1.64 17.28
C TRP A 71 10.16 -1.13 18.41
N ILE A 72 10.72 -0.92 19.61
CA ILE A 72 9.99 -0.34 20.75
C ILE A 72 9.44 1.03 20.39
N VAL A 73 10.28 1.94 19.88
CA VAL A 73 9.86 3.29 19.50
C VAL A 73 8.74 3.24 18.47
N LYS A 74 8.82 2.36 17.46
CA LYS A 74 7.77 2.22 16.46
C LYS A 74 6.48 1.61 17.02
N SER A 75 6.53 0.81 18.08
CA SER A 75 5.32 0.26 18.71
C SER A 75 4.48 1.29 19.46
N PHE A 76 5.06 2.43 19.84
CA PHE A 76 4.36 3.56 20.47
C PHE A 76 3.80 4.56 19.44
N ASP A 77 4.04 4.34 18.16
CA ASP A 77 3.56 5.23 17.10
C ASP A 77 2.10 4.87 16.74
N GLU A 78 1.18 5.74 17.13
CA GLU A 78 -0.26 5.60 16.86
C GLU A 78 -0.67 6.24 15.53
N ASP A 79 0.18 7.09 14.93
CA ASP A 79 -0.12 7.78 13.66
C ASP A 79 0.23 6.92 12.44
N VAL A 80 -0.40 5.77 12.33
CA VAL A 80 -0.09 4.74 11.32
C VAL A 80 -1.00 4.77 10.10
N ASP A 81 -2.10 5.51 10.16
CA ASP A 81 -3.16 5.48 9.18
C ASP A 81 -3.68 6.88 8.83
N TYR A 82 -4.41 6.95 7.72
CA TYR A 82 -5.13 8.14 7.28
C TYR A 82 -6.32 7.74 6.41
N TYR A 83 -7.24 8.67 6.23
CA TYR A 83 -8.38 8.53 5.33
C TYR A 83 -8.12 9.31 4.05
N VAL A 84 -8.33 8.66 2.91
CA VAL A 84 -8.37 9.32 1.61
C VAL A 84 -9.77 9.91 1.42
N PRO A 85 -9.90 11.23 1.23
CA PRO A 85 -11.20 11.88 1.13
C PRO A 85 -11.90 11.55 -0.18
N VAL A 86 -13.24 11.50 -0.14
CA VAL A 86 -14.08 11.20 -1.31
C VAL A 86 -13.79 12.13 -2.51
N ALA A 87 -13.53 13.42 -2.25
CA ALA A 87 -13.23 14.38 -3.31
C ALA A 87 -11.96 14.04 -4.12
N GLU A 88 -10.95 13.44 -3.49
CA GLU A 88 -9.73 13.00 -4.18
C GLU A 88 -10.00 11.75 -5.02
N ILE A 89 -10.78 10.82 -4.46
CA ILE A 89 -11.22 9.59 -5.16
C ILE A 89 -12.02 9.94 -6.41
N GLU A 90 -13.04 10.79 -6.29
CA GLU A 90 -13.87 11.24 -7.41
C GLU A 90 -13.04 11.90 -8.51
N LYS A 91 -12.06 12.73 -8.13
CA LYS A 91 -11.18 13.40 -9.10
C LYS A 91 -10.35 12.38 -9.90
N LEU A 92 -9.74 11.42 -9.22
CA LEU A 92 -8.91 10.38 -9.86
C LEU A 92 -9.75 9.47 -10.75
N GLU A 93 -10.91 9.03 -10.26
CA GLU A 93 -11.83 8.17 -10.99
C GLU A 93 -12.42 8.88 -12.23
N ASN A 94 -12.84 10.14 -12.10
CA ASN A 94 -13.32 10.92 -13.25
C ASN A 94 -12.24 11.05 -14.33
N GLN A 95 -10.98 11.31 -13.94
CA GLN A 95 -9.86 11.35 -14.89
C GLN A 95 -9.70 10.00 -15.60
N HIS A 96 -9.78 8.89 -14.86
CA HIS A 96 -9.68 7.55 -15.43
C HIS A 96 -10.82 7.25 -16.42
N PHE A 97 -12.07 7.58 -16.07
CA PHE A 97 -13.23 7.41 -16.96
C PHE A 97 -13.16 8.31 -18.21
N ASP A 98 -12.61 9.52 -18.09
CA ASP A 98 -12.36 10.40 -19.24
C ASP A 98 -11.35 9.77 -20.20
N GLU A 99 -10.28 9.15 -19.67
CA GLU A 99 -9.27 8.44 -20.47
C GLU A 99 -9.85 7.20 -21.16
N ILE A 100 -10.68 6.42 -20.46
CA ILE A 100 -11.42 5.26 -21.02
C ILE A 100 -12.33 5.71 -22.16
N THR A 101 -13.08 6.79 -21.95
CA THR A 101 -14.00 7.34 -22.97
C THR A 101 -13.22 7.82 -24.20
N LYS A 102 -12.08 8.49 -24.01
CA LYS A 102 -11.18 8.90 -25.11
C LYS A 102 -10.59 7.71 -25.86
N ALA A 103 -10.31 6.60 -25.18
CA ALA A 103 -9.82 5.37 -25.79
C ALA A 103 -10.89 4.62 -26.59
N GLY A 104 -12.15 5.11 -26.62
CA GLY A 104 -13.25 4.50 -27.37
C GLY A 104 -13.87 3.29 -26.69
N LEU A 105 -13.54 3.05 -25.43
CA LEU A 105 -14.14 2.01 -24.61
C LEU A 105 -15.45 2.56 -24.04
N LYS A 106 -16.55 1.82 -24.20
CA LYS A 106 -17.86 2.23 -23.69
C LYS A 106 -17.99 1.84 -22.23
N ASN A 107 -18.47 2.77 -21.41
CA ASN A 107 -19.05 2.43 -20.12
C ASN A 107 -20.32 1.62 -20.39
N GLY A 108 -20.49 0.50 -19.70
CA GLY A 108 -21.64 -0.38 -19.86
C GLY A 108 -22.97 0.36 -19.72
N ASN A 109 -24.01 -0.17 -20.39
CA ASN A 109 -25.38 0.35 -20.35
C ASN A 109 -25.94 0.50 -18.93
#